data_AF-A0A2P8IG18-F1
#
_entry.id   AF-A0A2P8IG18-F1
#
_cell.length_a   1.000
_cell.length_b   1.000
_cell.length_c   1.000
_cell.angle_alpha   90.00
_cell.angle_beta   90.00
_cell.angle_gamma   90.00
#
_symmetry.space_group_name_H-M   'P 1'
#
loop_
_entity.id
_entity.type
_entity.pdbx_description
1 polymer ?
#
loop_
_entity_poly.entity_id
_entity_poly.type
_entity_poly.pdbx_seq_one_letter_code
_entity_poly.pdbx_strand_id
1 'polypeptide(L)'
;MDGLRTPALLGAVLVVVVGCAQPREESGSGTTGTDGRVGEVVLHNAVVEAPADGSWWPGDDAVVRLTLLTGADRPDWLLGVRTDSAARVELMADRDCDGTSERVDHIRLPAGGAAAPEPGGVDTAHHLRIVDFTREVPAGTTVPLTFTFAEAGQTTLDVPVKTGGDGDVSPPATCTPGPSPTTGTTPATSSTRPATVLRGRVVDGVEPGCLVLSTDRGQFLLLGGDEEVLRAGAEVVVEGTVRPGQATTCQQGTPFAVDEARTAPTR
;
A
#
# COMPACT_ATOMS: atom_id res chain seq x y z
N MET A 1 -9.49 -0.15 -94.58
CA MET A 1 -8.96 -1.24 -93.76
C MET A 1 -8.14 -0.60 -92.67
N ASP A 2 -8.64 -0.73 -91.43
CA ASP A 2 -7.93 -0.60 -90.15
C ASP A 2 -7.18 0.72 -89.89
N GLY A 3 -7.55 1.57 -88.93
CA GLY A 3 -8.13 1.33 -87.63
C GLY A 3 -7.24 2.05 -86.62
N LEU A 4 -7.70 3.15 -86.03
CA LEU A 4 -7.06 3.73 -84.85
C LEU A 4 -8.13 4.23 -83.89
N ARG A 5 -8.37 3.42 -82.86
CA ARG A 5 -9.23 3.72 -81.71
C ARG A 5 -8.43 4.60 -80.75
N THR A 6 -8.93 5.79 -80.46
CA THR A 6 -8.42 6.62 -79.35
C THR A 6 -9.44 6.60 -78.22
N PRO A 7 -9.19 5.94 -77.07
CA PRO A 7 -10.07 6.05 -75.93
C PRO A 7 -9.80 7.35 -75.17
N ALA A 8 -10.84 8.16 -74.99
CA ALA A 8 -10.85 9.30 -74.07
C ALA A 8 -10.83 8.77 -72.63
N LEU A 9 -9.71 8.97 -71.92
CA LEU A 9 -9.59 8.71 -70.49
C LEU A 9 -10.25 9.87 -69.72
N LEU A 10 -11.41 9.61 -69.13
CA LEU A 10 -11.96 10.40 -68.03
C LEU A 10 -11.01 10.30 -66.84
N GLY A 11 -10.27 11.37 -66.55
CA GLY A 11 -9.47 11.49 -65.34
C GLY A 11 -10.37 11.83 -64.15
N ALA A 12 -10.62 10.84 -63.29
CA ALA A 12 -11.22 11.07 -61.97
C ALA A 12 -10.18 11.75 -61.06
N VAL A 13 -10.45 12.99 -60.65
CA VAL A 13 -9.63 13.73 -59.68
C VAL A 13 -9.95 13.20 -58.29
N LEU A 14 -9.05 12.39 -57.73
CA LEU A 14 -9.07 11.94 -56.35
C LEU A 14 -8.42 13.02 -55.47
N VAL A 15 -9.22 13.80 -54.73
CA VAL A 15 -8.72 14.75 -53.74
C VAL A 15 -8.27 13.96 -52.51
N VAL A 16 -6.96 13.76 -52.36
CA VAL A 16 -6.36 13.22 -51.13
C VAL A 16 -6.23 14.37 -50.15
N VAL A 17 -7.10 14.42 -49.15
CA VAL A 17 -6.95 15.32 -48.01
C VAL A 17 -5.77 14.78 -47.18
N VAL A 18 -4.59 15.35 -47.38
CA VAL A 18 -3.45 15.16 -46.47
C VAL A 18 -3.80 15.91 -45.19
N GLY A 19 -4.46 15.23 -44.28
CA GLY A 19 -4.57 15.67 -42.89
C GLY A 19 -3.18 15.58 -42.27
N CYS A 20 -2.52 16.72 -42.06
CA CYS A 20 -1.39 16.80 -41.16
C CYS A 20 -1.89 16.45 -39.75
N ALA A 21 -1.85 15.17 -39.39
CA ALA A 21 -1.83 14.77 -37.99
C ALA A 21 -0.49 15.26 -37.44
N GLN A 22 -0.50 16.44 -36.83
CA GLN A 22 0.65 16.89 -36.05
C GLN A 22 0.90 15.81 -34.98
N PRO A 23 2.12 15.24 -34.90
CA PRO A 23 2.51 14.52 -33.70
C PRO A 23 2.23 15.49 -32.56
N ARG A 24 1.41 15.07 -31.59
CA ARG A 24 1.30 15.81 -30.35
C ARG A 24 2.72 15.84 -29.79
N GLU A 25 3.36 17.00 -29.86
CA GLU A 25 4.56 17.25 -29.09
C GLU A 25 4.11 17.16 -27.63
N GLU A 26 4.34 15.99 -27.04
CA GLU A 26 4.23 15.78 -25.61
C GLU A 26 5.31 16.64 -24.96
N SER A 27 4.98 17.92 -24.75
CA SER A 27 5.70 18.80 -23.85
C SER A 27 5.47 18.29 -22.43
N GLY A 28 6.29 17.32 -22.03
CA GLY A 28 6.43 16.85 -20.67
C GLY A 28 7.91 16.77 -20.34
N SER A 29 8.52 17.90 -19.96
CA SER A 29 9.84 17.92 -19.32
C SER A 29 9.74 17.42 -17.88
N GLY A 30 9.24 16.20 -17.70
CA GLY A 30 9.29 15.45 -16.47
C GLY A 30 9.96 14.12 -16.76
N THR A 31 11.00 13.76 -16.02
CA THR A 31 11.57 12.41 -16.10
C THR A 31 10.49 11.39 -15.76
N THR A 32 10.08 10.60 -16.76
CA THR A 32 9.31 9.37 -16.56
C THR A 32 10.15 8.44 -15.68
N GLY A 33 9.57 7.91 -14.60
CA GLY A 33 10.26 6.96 -13.74
C GLY A 33 10.57 5.65 -14.47
N THR A 34 11.42 4.84 -13.85
CA THR A 34 11.83 3.53 -14.40
C THR A 34 10.88 2.44 -13.92
N ASP A 35 10.44 1.60 -14.85
CA ASP A 35 9.72 0.36 -14.57
C ASP A 35 10.68 -0.84 -14.51
N GLY A 36 10.37 -1.81 -13.66
CA GLY A 36 11.17 -3.00 -13.44
C GLY A 36 10.32 -4.23 -13.10
N ARG A 37 10.90 -5.41 -13.31
CA ARG A 37 10.26 -6.67 -12.92
C ARG A 37 11.28 -7.63 -12.34
N VAL A 38 10.85 -8.40 -11.35
CA VAL A 38 11.58 -9.54 -10.78
C VAL A 38 10.58 -10.62 -10.40
N GLY A 39 10.65 -11.78 -11.06
CA GLY A 39 9.57 -12.76 -10.99
C GLY A 39 8.21 -12.13 -11.36
N GLU A 40 7.24 -12.22 -10.45
CA GLU A 40 5.90 -11.61 -10.59
C GLU A 40 5.77 -10.24 -9.92
N VAL A 41 6.84 -9.75 -9.28
CA VAL A 41 6.89 -8.41 -8.70
C VAL A 41 7.20 -7.39 -9.79
N VAL A 42 6.38 -6.34 -9.88
CA VAL A 42 6.57 -5.19 -10.75
C VAL A 42 6.87 -3.97 -9.87
N LEU A 43 7.97 -3.31 -10.20
CA LEU A 43 8.33 -2.00 -9.68
C LEU A 43 7.90 -0.97 -10.71
N HIS A 44 6.96 -0.11 -10.37
CA HIS A 44 6.39 0.86 -11.30
C HIS A 44 6.81 2.29 -10.97
N ASN A 45 7.18 3.04 -11.99
CA ASN A 45 7.48 4.48 -11.94
C ASN A 45 8.48 4.85 -10.83
N ALA A 46 9.58 4.09 -10.71
CA ALA A 46 10.63 4.38 -9.74
C ALA A 46 11.36 5.68 -10.11
N VAL A 47 11.45 6.62 -9.18
CA VAL A 47 12.06 7.94 -9.42
C VAL A 47 12.63 8.54 -8.12
N VAL A 48 13.82 9.14 -8.18
CA VAL A 48 14.38 9.95 -7.09
C VAL A 48 13.87 11.38 -7.19
N GLU A 49 13.43 11.97 -6.08
CA GLU A 49 12.95 13.35 -6.07
C GLU A 49 14.04 14.36 -6.47
N ALA A 50 13.58 15.53 -6.92
CA ALA A 50 14.46 16.57 -7.41
C ALA A 50 15.24 17.20 -6.24
N PRO A 51 16.57 17.37 -6.36
CA PRO A 51 17.31 18.19 -5.43
C PRO A 51 16.91 19.66 -5.57
N ALA A 52 16.98 20.42 -4.48
CA ALA A 52 16.65 21.85 -4.47
C ALA A 52 17.58 22.68 -5.38
N ASP A 53 18.88 22.38 -5.36
CA ASP A 53 19.91 23.15 -6.06
C ASP A 53 20.47 22.42 -7.30
N GLY A 54 19.68 21.52 -7.90
CA GLY A 54 20.04 20.83 -9.14
C GLY A 54 20.97 19.61 -8.99
N SER A 55 21.58 19.40 -7.82
CA SER A 55 22.34 18.19 -7.47
C SER A 55 22.08 17.77 -6.01
N TRP A 56 22.08 16.46 -5.76
CA TRP A 56 22.26 15.91 -4.40
C TRP A 56 23.76 15.82 -4.10
N TRP A 57 24.20 16.30 -2.95
CA TRP A 57 25.60 16.37 -2.53
C TRP A 57 25.95 15.28 -1.52
N PRO A 58 27.26 15.05 -1.26
CA PRO A 58 27.65 14.15 -0.18
C PRO A 58 27.06 14.57 1.17
N GLY A 59 26.41 13.63 1.87
CA GLY A 59 25.70 13.84 3.13
C GLY A 59 24.22 14.22 2.97
N ASP A 60 23.73 14.42 1.74
CA ASP A 60 22.32 14.68 1.51
C ASP A 60 21.48 13.40 1.53
N ASP A 61 20.21 13.58 1.87
CA ASP A 61 19.19 12.54 1.82
C ASP A 61 18.20 12.81 0.70
N ALA A 62 17.66 11.75 0.09
CA ALA A 62 16.65 11.88 -0.95
C ALA A 62 15.51 10.88 -0.79
N VAL A 63 14.32 11.30 -1.21
CA VAL A 63 13.13 10.44 -1.30
C VAL A 63 13.11 9.75 -2.67
N VAL A 64 12.84 8.45 -2.67
CA VAL A 64 12.53 7.66 -3.86
C VAL A 64 11.07 7.28 -3.82
N ARG A 65 10.34 7.63 -4.88
CA ARG A 65 8.95 7.22 -5.09
C ARG A 65 8.90 6.06 -6.07
N LEU A 66 8.06 5.09 -5.78
CA LEU A 66 7.75 3.96 -6.64
C LEU A 66 6.42 3.35 -6.19
N THR A 67 5.82 2.55 -7.06
CA THR A 67 4.73 1.65 -6.71
C THR A 67 5.21 0.21 -6.81
N LEU A 68 4.97 -0.58 -5.77
CA LEU A 68 5.26 -2.01 -5.75
C LEU A 68 3.98 -2.79 -6.02
N LEU A 69 4.00 -3.66 -7.03
CA LEU A 69 2.87 -4.49 -7.43
C LEU A 69 3.35 -5.94 -7.48
N THR A 70 2.49 -6.91 -7.16
CA THR A 70 2.78 -8.33 -7.39
C THR A 70 1.58 -9.02 -8.02
N GLY A 71 1.83 -9.85 -9.03
CA GLY A 71 0.82 -10.70 -9.64
C GLY A 71 0.65 -12.05 -8.94
N ALA A 72 1.48 -12.35 -7.94
CA ALA A 72 1.57 -13.68 -7.35
C ALA A 72 0.42 -14.01 -6.41
N ASP A 73 0.01 -15.28 -6.39
CA ASP A 73 -0.99 -15.83 -5.46
C ASP A 73 -0.47 -15.98 -4.01
N ARG A 74 0.82 -15.68 -3.79
CA ARG A 74 1.46 -15.68 -2.47
C ARG A 74 2.06 -14.31 -2.18
N PRO A 75 2.00 -13.84 -0.91
CA PRO A 75 2.62 -12.58 -0.54
C PRO A 75 4.14 -12.64 -0.72
N ASP A 76 4.74 -11.49 -0.97
CA ASP A 76 6.19 -11.28 -0.97
C ASP A 76 6.54 -10.10 -0.04
N TRP A 77 7.82 -9.88 0.22
CA TRP A 77 8.34 -8.83 1.07
C TRP A 77 9.55 -8.19 0.41
N LEU A 78 9.54 -6.86 0.25
CA LEU A 78 10.76 -6.10 -0.01
C LEU A 78 11.53 -6.02 1.31
N LEU A 79 12.64 -6.76 1.38
CA LEU A 79 13.50 -6.85 2.56
C LEU A 79 14.52 -5.71 2.66
N GLY A 80 14.82 -5.07 1.53
CA GLY A 80 15.75 -3.95 1.52
C GLY A 80 16.10 -3.47 0.12
N VAL A 81 16.65 -2.26 0.09
CA VAL A 81 17.21 -1.63 -1.10
C VAL A 81 18.62 -1.18 -0.78
N ARG A 82 19.53 -1.25 -1.75
CA ARG A 82 20.91 -0.76 -1.62
C ARG A 82 21.35 -0.01 -2.86
N THR A 83 22.32 0.88 -2.67
CA THR A 83 23.01 1.59 -3.74
C THR A 83 24.45 1.84 -3.32
N ASP A 84 25.38 1.86 -4.28
CA ASP A 84 26.77 2.21 -4.02
C ASP A 84 26.99 3.74 -3.94
N SER A 85 25.95 4.53 -4.24
CA SER A 85 26.00 5.99 -4.24
C SER A 85 25.77 6.62 -2.87
N ALA A 86 25.33 5.88 -1.85
CA ALA A 86 24.94 6.41 -0.54
C ALA A 86 25.25 5.42 0.60
N ALA A 87 25.22 5.89 1.85
CA ALA A 87 25.52 5.05 3.01
C ALA A 87 24.50 3.92 3.20
N ARG A 88 23.22 4.19 2.94
CA ARG A 88 22.14 3.20 3.01
C ARG A 88 20.87 3.70 2.32
N VAL A 89 19.93 2.77 2.14
CA VAL A 89 18.54 3.08 1.77
C VAL A 89 17.64 2.53 2.86
N GLU A 90 16.72 3.35 3.36
CA GLU A 90 15.74 3.00 4.38
C GLU A 90 14.37 2.79 3.74
N LEU A 91 13.64 1.78 4.21
CA LEU A 91 12.26 1.54 3.84
C LEU A 91 11.38 2.37 4.80
N MET A 92 10.57 3.26 4.24
CA MET A 92 9.70 4.14 5.02
C MET A 92 8.24 3.80 4.74
N ALA A 93 7.42 3.68 5.78
CA ALA A 93 6.00 3.43 5.66
C ALA A 93 5.20 4.18 6.73
N ASP A 94 4.07 4.74 6.32
CA ASP A 94 3.04 5.23 7.24
C ASP A 94 2.10 4.06 7.57
N ARG A 95 2.36 3.40 8.70
CA ARG A 95 1.63 2.18 9.11
C ARG A 95 0.28 2.48 9.73
N ASP A 96 0.20 3.61 10.42
CA ASP A 96 -1.00 4.05 11.15
C ASP A 96 -1.85 5.01 10.31
N CYS A 97 -1.37 5.37 9.12
CA CYS A 97 -1.99 6.30 8.18
C CYS A 97 -2.31 7.66 8.81
N ASP A 98 -1.40 8.12 9.68
CA ASP A 98 -1.51 9.39 10.40
C ASP A 98 -0.75 10.54 9.70
N GLY A 99 -0.14 10.25 8.56
CA GLY A 99 0.70 11.15 7.79
C GLY A 99 2.19 11.05 8.13
N THR A 100 2.57 10.24 9.13
CA THR A 100 3.95 10.07 9.59
C THR A 100 4.54 8.80 9.02
N SER A 101 5.56 8.93 8.18
CA SER A 101 6.32 7.77 7.73
C SER A 101 7.40 7.38 8.73
N GLU A 102 7.42 6.11 9.13
CA GLU A 102 8.42 5.53 10.01
C GLU A 102 9.31 4.53 9.26
N ARG A 103 10.53 4.31 9.76
CA ARG A 103 11.42 3.27 9.23
C ARG A 103 10.84 1.89 9.56
N VAL A 104 10.80 1.02 8.56
CA VAL A 104 10.38 -0.38 8.69
C VAL A 104 11.48 -1.34 8.24
N ASP A 105 11.43 -2.58 8.73
CA ASP A 105 12.40 -3.62 8.34
C ASP A 105 12.07 -4.29 7.01
N HIS A 106 10.80 -4.24 6.59
CA HIS A 106 10.32 -4.80 5.33
C HIS A 106 9.02 -4.14 4.90
N ILE A 107 8.76 -4.11 3.59
CA ILE A 107 7.47 -3.71 3.00
C ILE A 107 6.78 -4.96 2.47
N ARG A 108 5.53 -5.20 2.86
CA ARG A 108 4.74 -6.35 2.41
C ARG A 108 4.13 -6.07 1.04
N LEU A 109 4.23 -7.02 0.12
CA LEU A 109 3.51 -7.06 -1.15
C LEU A 109 2.40 -8.12 -1.02
N PRO A 110 1.12 -7.71 -0.91
CA PRO A 110 0.00 -8.65 -0.74
C PRO A 110 -0.18 -9.56 -1.95
N ALA A 111 -0.60 -10.80 -1.73
CA ALA A 111 -0.97 -11.73 -2.79
C ALA A 111 -2.16 -11.24 -3.62
N GLY A 112 -2.17 -11.54 -4.90
CA GLY A 112 -3.22 -11.15 -5.84
C GLY A 112 -3.07 -9.69 -6.26
N GLY A 113 -2.61 -9.47 -7.49
CA GLY A 113 -2.50 -8.13 -8.07
C GLY A 113 -3.83 -7.39 -7.92
N ALA A 114 -3.77 -6.15 -7.40
CA ALA A 114 -4.94 -5.33 -7.05
C ALA A 114 -6.14 -6.15 -6.55
N ALA A 115 -5.91 -7.13 -5.66
CA ALA A 115 -6.98 -7.61 -4.81
C ALA A 115 -7.58 -6.37 -4.14
N ALA A 116 -8.91 -6.26 -4.19
CA ALA A 116 -9.64 -5.14 -3.60
C ALA A 116 -9.01 -4.84 -2.23
N PRO A 117 -8.69 -3.56 -1.91
CA PRO A 117 -8.03 -3.22 -0.64
C PRO A 117 -8.77 -3.96 0.46
N GLU A 118 -8.07 -4.86 1.15
CA GLU A 118 -8.70 -5.65 2.20
C GLU A 118 -9.38 -4.67 3.16
N PRO A 119 -10.57 -4.97 3.71
CA PRO A 119 -11.13 -4.15 4.77
C PRO A 119 -10.12 -4.10 5.94
N GLY A 120 -9.44 -2.96 6.11
CA GLY A 120 -8.32 -2.79 7.05
C GLY A 120 -6.91 -3.03 6.48
N GLY A 121 -6.79 -3.38 5.21
CA GLY A 121 -5.56 -3.31 4.42
C GLY A 121 -5.33 -1.88 4.01
N VAL A 122 -4.64 -1.11 4.86
CA VAL A 122 -4.05 0.15 4.43
C VAL A 122 -3.05 -0.18 3.33
N ASP A 123 -3.25 0.36 2.13
CA ASP A 123 -2.17 0.49 1.17
C ASP A 123 -1.23 1.53 1.82
N THR A 124 -0.33 1.06 2.69
CA THR A 124 0.49 1.93 3.51
C THR A 124 1.29 2.78 2.56
N ALA A 125 1.14 4.10 2.70
CA ALA A 125 1.97 5.05 2.02
C ALA A 125 3.43 4.72 2.31
N HIS A 126 4.16 4.28 1.28
CA HIS A 126 5.56 3.89 1.43
C HIS A 126 6.42 4.63 0.43
N HIS A 127 7.66 4.87 0.82
CA HIS A 127 8.70 5.41 -0.03
C HIS A 127 10.05 4.86 0.45
N LEU A 128 11.10 5.08 -0.34
CA LEU A 128 12.46 4.81 0.11
C LEU A 128 13.11 6.12 0.49
N ARG A 129 13.98 6.10 1.49
CA ARG A 129 14.86 7.23 1.82
C ARG A 129 16.30 6.80 1.56
N ILE A 130 16.94 7.42 0.58
CA ILE A 130 18.40 7.35 0.44
C ILE A 130 18.99 8.23 1.53
N VAL A 131 19.92 7.68 2.31
CA VAL A 131 20.55 8.39 3.43
C VAL A 131 22.05 8.55 3.17
N ASP A 132 22.53 9.78 3.37
CA ASP A 132 23.92 10.20 3.22
C ASP A 132 24.50 9.77 1.86
N PHE A 133 24.18 10.49 0.78
CA PHE A 133 24.90 10.34 -0.48
C PHE A 133 26.42 10.44 -0.24
N THR A 134 27.21 9.64 -0.97
CA THR A 134 28.67 9.59 -0.82
C THR A 134 29.41 10.37 -1.90
N ARG A 135 28.69 10.83 -2.91
CA ARG A 135 29.18 11.60 -4.06
C ARG A 135 28.06 12.50 -4.58
N GLU A 136 28.43 13.48 -5.40
CA GLU A 136 27.45 14.30 -6.11
C GLU A 136 26.61 13.45 -7.08
N VAL A 137 25.30 13.68 -7.08
CA VAL A 137 24.32 13.09 -8.00
C VAL A 137 23.49 14.22 -8.62
N PRO A 138 23.84 14.67 -9.84
CA PRO A 138 23.10 15.72 -10.53
C PRO A 138 21.69 15.28 -10.94
N ALA A 139 20.76 16.23 -10.97
CA ALA A 139 19.44 16.02 -11.54
C ALA A 139 19.53 15.61 -13.02
N GLY A 140 18.59 14.77 -13.47
CA GLY A 140 18.60 14.20 -14.82
C GLY A 140 19.57 13.04 -15.02
N THR A 141 20.36 12.66 -14.00
CA THR A 141 21.14 11.42 -14.00
C THR A 141 20.34 10.25 -13.41
N THR A 142 20.96 9.08 -13.28
CA THR A 142 20.35 7.89 -12.67
C THR A 142 21.16 7.39 -11.47
N VAL A 143 20.45 6.79 -10.51
CA VAL A 143 21.02 6.10 -9.36
C VAL A 143 20.67 4.60 -9.47
N PRO A 144 21.66 3.69 -9.54
CA PRO A 144 21.37 2.26 -9.54
C PRO A 144 20.89 1.84 -8.15
N LEU A 145 19.65 1.35 -8.08
CA LEU A 145 19.04 0.81 -6.87
C LEU A 145 18.83 -0.68 -7.02
N THR A 146 19.37 -1.45 -6.08
CA THR A 146 19.23 -2.90 -6.03
C THR A 146 18.23 -3.29 -4.96
N PHE A 147 17.12 -3.89 -5.39
CA PHE A 147 15.98 -4.31 -4.57
C PHE A 147 16.10 -5.79 -4.24
N THR A 148 15.87 -6.17 -2.98
CA THR A 148 15.92 -7.56 -2.51
C THR A 148 14.57 -7.97 -1.95
N PHE A 149 13.95 -8.96 -2.58
CA PHE A 149 12.68 -9.55 -2.17
C PHE A 149 12.88 -10.92 -1.52
N ALA A 150 12.00 -11.29 -0.61
CA ALA A 150 12.07 -12.57 0.10
C ALA A 150 11.85 -13.75 -0.85
N GLU A 151 10.87 -13.64 -1.75
CA GLU A 151 10.48 -14.72 -2.66
C GLU A 151 10.94 -14.46 -4.09
N ALA A 152 10.75 -13.24 -4.62
CA ALA A 152 11.10 -12.94 -6.01
C ALA A 152 12.61 -12.85 -6.28
N GLY A 153 13.43 -12.67 -5.25
CA GLY A 153 14.88 -12.52 -5.37
C GLY A 153 15.31 -11.05 -5.56
N GLN A 154 16.37 -10.81 -6.33
CA GLN A 154 16.98 -9.48 -6.42
C GLN A 154 16.89 -8.90 -7.83
N THR A 155 16.69 -7.58 -7.95
CA THR A 155 16.78 -6.85 -9.22
C THR A 155 17.41 -5.49 -9.03
N THR A 156 18.01 -4.94 -10.09
CA THR A 156 18.65 -3.62 -10.08
C THR A 156 17.99 -2.74 -11.12
N LEU A 157 17.57 -1.53 -10.73
CA LEU A 157 17.01 -0.52 -11.62
C LEU A 157 17.88 0.73 -11.62
N ASP A 158 18.11 1.29 -12.81
CA ASP A 158 18.67 2.63 -12.96
C ASP A 158 17.55 3.65 -12.79
N VAL A 159 17.47 4.26 -11.60
CA VAL A 159 16.36 5.12 -11.20
C VAL A 159 16.71 6.58 -11.48
N PRO A 160 15.95 7.30 -12.33
CA PRO A 160 16.25 8.68 -12.69
C PRO A 160 16.03 9.64 -11.52
N VAL A 161 16.87 10.68 -11.46
CA VAL A 161 16.72 11.82 -10.55
C VAL A 161 15.93 12.91 -11.26
N LYS A 162 14.81 13.34 -10.66
CA LYS A 162 13.99 14.41 -11.25
C LYS A 162 14.81 15.68 -11.45
N THR A 163 14.67 16.27 -12.64
CA THR A 163 15.02 17.67 -12.87
C THR A 163 13.91 18.52 -12.29
N GLY A 164 14.21 19.33 -11.26
CA GLY A 164 13.24 20.23 -10.67
C GLY A 164 12.64 21.15 -11.74
N GLY A 165 11.34 21.00 -12.00
CA GLY A 165 10.51 22.04 -12.59
C GLY A 165 9.73 22.70 -11.45
N ASP A 166 9.54 24.01 -11.52
CA ASP A 166 8.94 24.82 -10.47
C ASP A 166 7.72 24.13 -9.81
N GLY A 167 7.91 23.66 -8.57
CA GLY A 167 6.86 23.69 -7.56
C GLY A 167 5.88 22.52 -7.41
N ASP A 168 6.23 21.27 -7.74
CA ASP A 168 5.44 20.13 -7.25
C ASP A 168 6.31 19.15 -6.46
N VAL A 169 6.52 19.46 -5.17
CA VAL A 169 6.72 18.41 -4.17
C VAL A 169 5.38 17.67 -4.14
N SER A 170 5.27 16.59 -4.93
CA SER A 170 4.06 15.77 -4.87
C SER A 170 3.88 15.37 -3.40
N PRO A 171 2.69 15.56 -2.81
CA PRO A 171 2.45 15.16 -1.43
C PRO A 171 2.86 13.69 -1.24
N PRO A 172 3.32 13.27 -0.04
CA PRO A 172 3.43 11.85 0.24
C PRO A 172 2.11 11.19 -0.18
N ALA A 173 2.19 10.06 -0.87
CA ALA A 173 0.99 9.32 -1.24
C ALA A 173 0.18 9.16 0.04
N THR A 174 -0.99 9.76 0.16
CA THR A 174 -1.80 9.57 1.35
C THR A 174 -2.28 8.13 1.31
N CYS A 175 -2.19 7.42 2.43
CA CYS A 175 -3.04 6.24 2.58
C CYS A 175 -4.45 6.66 2.20
N THR A 176 -5.08 5.97 1.26
CA THR A 176 -6.52 6.13 1.10
C THR A 176 -7.12 5.26 2.19
N PRO A 177 -7.68 5.82 3.29
CA PRO A 177 -8.59 5.03 4.10
C PRO A 177 -9.64 4.50 3.14
N GLY A 178 -9.76 3.17 3.05
CA GLY A 178 -10.80 2.54 2.25
C GLY A 178 -12.13 3.23 2.56
N PRO A 179 -13.01 3.44 1.57
CA PRO A 179 -14.27 4.15 1.79
C PRO A 179 -14.97 3.50 2.99
N SER A 180 -15.19 4.29 4.04
CA SER A 180 -16.05 3.88 5.16
C SER A 180 -17.31 3.27 4.56
N PRO A 181 -17.67 2.02 4.88
CA PRO A 181 -18.89 1.45 4.35
C PRO A 181 -20.04 2.27 4.95
N THR A 182 -20.59 3.15 4.12
CA THR A 182 -21.90 3.74 4.37
C THR A 182 -22.88 2.57 4.35
N THR A 183 -23.39 2.27 5.54
CA THR A 183 -24.67 1.62 5.85
C THR A 183 -25.33 0.88 4.67
N GLY A 184 -25.10 -0.43 4.60
CA GLY A 184 -25.73 -1.31 3.62
C GLY A 184 -25.67 -2.77 4.06
N THR A 185 -26.62 -3.16 4.91
CA THR A 185 -27.04 -4.50 5.30
C THR A 185 -26.63 -5.63 4.32
N THR A 186 -25.84 -6.61 4.78
CA THR A 186 -25.99 -8.09 4.68
C THR A 186 -24.62 -8.80 4.86
N PRO A 187 -24.52 -9.94 5.58
CA PRO A 187 -23.26 -10.45 6.13
C PRO A 187 -22.50 -11.44 5.23
N ALA A 188 -21.17 -11.29 5.17
CA ALA A 188 -20.24 -12.32 4.68
C ALA A 188 -18.92 -12.27 5.48
N THR A 189 -18.92 -13.02 6.58
CA THR A 189 -17.92 -14.02 6.98
C THR A 189 -16.44 -13.78 6.66
N SER A 190 -15.72 -13.37 7.72
CA SER A 190 -14.38 -13.83 8.15
C SER A 190 -13.13 -13.37 7.37
N SER A 191 -12.37 -12.44 7.95
CA SER A 191 -10.94 -12.29 7.68
C SER A 191 -10.12 -13.03 8.75
N THR A 192 -9.25 -13.91 8.28
CA THR A 192 -8.40 -14.77 9.10
C THR A 192 -7.18 -13.98 9.58
N ARG A 193 -7.31 -13.26 10.69
CA ARG A 193 -6.24 -13.17 11.69
C ARG A 193 -6.45 -14.38 12.62
N PRO A 194 -5.46 -14.94 13.35
CA PRO A 194 -5.79 -15.79 14.50
C PRO A 194 -6.36 -14.90 15.60
N ALA A 195 -7.53 -14.31 15.35
CA ALA A 195 -8.31 -13.67 16.37
C ALA A 195 -8.69 -14.77 17.37
N THR A 196 -8.43 -14.50 18.63
CA THR A 196 -8.68 -15.47 19.68
C THR A 196 -10.18 -15.53 19.86
N VAL A 197 -10.80 -16.57 19.29
CA VAL A 197 -12.23 -16.79 19.49
C VAL A 197 -12.44 -17.34 20.89
N LEU A 198 -13.18 -16.60 21.70
CA LEU A 198 -13.59 -16.99 23.04
C LEU A 198 -15.11 -17.14 23.06
N ARG A 199 -15.58 -18.22 23.69
CA ARG A 199 -17.00 -18.45 23.92
C ARG A 199 -17.23 -18.51 25.42
N GLY A 200 -18.25 -17.80 25.88
CA GLY A 200 -18.54 -17.75 27.30
C GLY A 200 -19.81 -17.00 27.63
N ARG A 201 -20.03 -16.84 28.93
CA ARG A 201 -21.10 -16.01 29.48
C ARG A 201 -20.52 -14.66 29.88
N VAL A 202 -21.15 -13.58 29.42
CA VAL A 202 -20.85 -12.24 29.89
C VAL A 202 -21.44 -12.09 31.29
N VAL A 203 -20.64 -11.61 32.23
CA VAL A 203 -21.04 -11.29 33.60
C VAL A 203 -20.64 -9.85 33.91
N ASP A 204 -21.35 -9.24 34.85
CA ASP A 204 -20.92 -7.96 35.40
C ASP A 204 -19.57 -8.10 36.08
N GLY A 205 -18.70 -7.13 35.80
CA GLY A 205 -17.45 -6.95 36.50
C GLY A 205 -17.65 -6.38 37.91
N VAL A 206 -16.58 -6.35 38.69
CA VAL A 206 -16.58 -5.81 40.06
C VAL A 206 -16.90 -4.31 40.07
N GLU A 207 -16.49 -3.58 39.04
CA GLU A 207 -16.77 -2.15 38.85
C GLU A 207 -17.95 -1.91 37.89
N PRO A 208 -18.78 -0.89 38.14
CA PRO A 208 -19.96 -0.62 37.34
C PRO A 208 -19.60 -0.34 35.88
N GLY A 209 -20.25 -1.05 34.96
CA GLY A 209 -20.03 -0.91 33.52
C GLY A 209 -18.87 -1.75 32.95
N CYS A 210 -18.14 -2.46 33.80
CA CYS A 210 -17.15 -3.43 33.35
C CYS A 210 -17.84 -4.75 32.98
N LEU A 211 -17.49 -5.33 31.84
CA LEU A 211 -18.03 -6.63 31.40
C LEU A 211 -16.92 -7.66 31.34
N VAL A 212 -17.16 -8.81 31.95
CA VAL A 212 -16.19 -9.92 31.99
C VAL A 212 -16.79 -11.12 31.27
N LEU A 213 -16.02 -11.72 30.36
CA LEU A 213 -16.37 -12.99 29.74
C LEU A 213 -15.80 -14.14 30.57
N SER A 214 -16.70 -14.94 31.13
CA SER A 214 -16.35 -16.18 31.81
C SER A 214 -16.32 -17.33 30.80
N THR A 215 -15.14 -17.92 30.62
CA THR A 215 -14.90 -19.05 29.70
C THR A 215 -14.30 -20.24 30.45
N ASP A 216 -14.20 -21.37 29.78
CA ASP A 216 -13.43 -22.54 30.22
C ASP A 216 -11.93 -22.27 30.37
N ARG A 217 -11.42 -21.23 29.68
CA ARG A 217 -10.01 -20.81 29.67
C ARG A 217 -9.68 -19.71 30.67
N GLY A 218 -10.66 -19.25 31.45
CA GLY A 218 -10.51 -18.18 32.44
C GLY A 218 -11.40 -16.97 32.16
N GLN A 219 -11.14 -15.88 32.86
CA GLN A 219 -11.90 -14.64 32.81
C GLN A 219 -11.19 -13.58 31.97
N PHE A 220 -11.93 -12.98 31.04
CA PHE A 220 -11.42 -11.95 30.13
C PHE A 220 -12.22 -10.66 30.30
N LEU A 221 -11.54 -9.53 30.50
CA LEU A 221 -12.18 -8.22 30.54
C LEU A 221 -12.47 -7.77 29.12
N LEU A 222 -13.74 -7.59 28.78
CA LEU A 222 -14.14 -7.15 27.46
C LEU A 222 -13.90 -5.64 27.33
N LEU A 223 -13.06 -5.26 26.36
CA LEU A 223 -12.79 -3.88 26.02
C LEU A 223 -13.39 -3.59 24.64
N GLY A 224 -14.43 -2.74 24.61
CA GLY A 224 -15.19 -2.44 23.41
C GLY A 224 -16.14 -3.59 23.00
N GLY A 225 -16.49 -3.61 21.72
CA GLY A 225 -17.47 -4.54 21.14
C GLY A 225 -18.91 -3.99 21.16
N ASP A 226 -19.83 -4.77 20.58
CA ASP A 226 -21.23 -4.39 20.44
C ASP A 226 -21.96 -4.48 21.79
N GLU A 227 -22.31 -3.32 22.36
CA GLU A 227 -23.05 -3.19 23.64
C GLU A 227 -24.48 -3.77 23.58
N GLU A 228 -24.99 -4.03 22.37
CA GLU A 228 -26.25 -4.73 22.19
C GLU A 228 -26.12 -6.25 22.36
N VAL A 229 -24.95 -6.79 22.04
CA VAL A 229 -24.66 -8.23 22.18
C VAL A 229 -24.01 -8.53 23.53
N LEU A 230 -23.09 -7.67 23.97
CA LEU A 230 -22.31 -7.82 25.19
C LEU A 230 -23.08 -7.26 26.39
N ARG A 231 -24.03 -8.04 26.88
CA ARG A 231 -24.81 -7.70 28.08
C ARG A 231 -24.62 -8.76 29.15
N ALA A 232 -24.56 -8.34 30.41
CA ALA A 232 -24.50 -9.29 31.52
C ALA A 232 -25.64 -10.33 31.42
N GLY A 233 -25.28 -11.60 31.54
CA GLY A 233 -26.18 -12.74 31.35
C GLY A 233 -26.27 -13.28 29.91
N ALA A 234 -25.72 -12.59 28.91
CA ALA A 234 -25.69 -13.07 27.53
C ALA A 234 -24.64 -14.18 27.34
N GLU A 235 -24.99 -15.18 26.53
CA GLU A 235 -24.00 -16.12 26.00
C GLU A 235 -23.53 -15.62 24.64
N VAL A 236 -22.22 -15.51 24.48
CA VAL A 236 -21.62 -14.87 23.32
C VAL A 236 -20.42 -15.65 22.82
N VAL A 237 -20.15 -15.48 21.53
CA VAL A 237 -18.87 -15.79 20.93
C VAL A 237 -18.24 -14.45 20.58
N VAL A 238 -17.09 -14.17 21.17
CA VAL A 238 -16.31 -12.99 20.86
C VAL A 238 -15.07 -13.39 20.10
N GLU A 239 -14.72 -12.58 19.12
CA GLU A 239 -13.51 -12.65 18.35
C GLU A 239 -12.73 -11.37 18.63
N GLY A 240 -11.42 -11.50 18.88
CA GLY A 240 -10.66 -10.39 19.42
C GLY A 240 -9.22 -10.73 19.73
N THR A 241 -8.55 -9.83 20.44
CA THR A 241 -7.14 -10.04 20.83
C THR A 241 -6.91 -9.86 22.32
N VAL A 242 -6.20 -10.82 22.93
CA VAL A 242 -5.76 -10.77 24.33
C VAL A 242 -4.65 -9.73 24.51
N ARG A 243 -4.72 -8.93 25.58
CA ARG A 243 -3.79 -7.82 25.91
C ARG A 243 -3.35 -7.91 27.38
N PRO A 244 -2.51 -8.88 27.77
CA PRO A 244 -2.21 -9.20 29.17
C PRO A 244 -1.40 -8.15 29.95
N GLY A 245 -1.10 -6.98 29.38
CA GLY A 245 -0.44 -5.85 30.04
C GLY A 245 -1.11 -4.50 29.80
N GLN A 246 -2.31 -4.48 29.22
CA GLN A 246 -3.03 -3.23 29.00
C GLN A 246 -3.53 -2.67 30.33
N ALA A 247 -3.21 -1.41 30.60
CA ALA A 247 -3.74 -0.71 31.77
C ALA A 247 -5.26 -0.58 31.64
N THR A 248 -5.99 -1.03 32.66
CA THR A 248 -7.45 -0.91 32.73
C THR A 248 -7.88 -0.45 34.10
N THR A 249 -9.00 0.26 34.17
CA THR A 249 -9.57 0.70 35.45
C THR A 249 -10.24 -0.46 36.19
N CYS A 250 -10.90 -1.36 35.45
CA CYS A 250 -11.73 -2.45 35.98
C CYS A 250 -11.00 -3.54 36.79
N GLN A 251 -9.67 -3.58 36.75
CA GLN A 251 -8.77 -4.48 37.51
C GLN A 251 -9.17 -5.97 37.62
N GLN A 252 -9.99 -6.49 36.71
CA GLN A 252 -10.54 -7.85 36.78
C GLN A 252 -10.45 -8.54 35.42
N GLY A 253 -9.83 -9.72 35.38
CA GLY A 253 -9.70 -10.53 34.17
C GLY A 253 -8.55 -10.08 33.26
N THR A 254 -8.22 -10.90 32.26
CA THR A 254 -7.21 -10.53 31.26
C THR A 254 -7.85 -9.60 30.22
N PRO A 255 -7.30 -8.40 29.97
CA PRO A 255 -7.85 -7.49 28.97
C PRO A 255 -7.96 -8.15 27.59
N PHE A 256 -9.12 -7.99 26.96
CA PHE A 256 -9.46 -8.57 25.68
C PHE A 256 -10.16 -7.52 24.83
N ALA A 257 -9.48 -7.03 23.81
CA ALA A 257 -10.06 -6.12 22.83
C ALA A 257 -11.01 -6.92 21.93
N VAL A 258 -12.30 -6.58 21.95
CA VAL A 258 -13.32 -7.26 21.15
C VAL A 258 -13.34 -6.66 19.75
N ASP A 259 -13.03 -7.48 18.75
CA ASP A 259 -13.12 -7.12 17.33
C ASP A 259 -14.54 -7.43 16.80
N GLU A 260 -15.11 -8.57 17.19
CA GLU A 260 -16.49 -8.96 16.86
C GLU A 260 -17.15 -9.65 18.06
N ALA A 261 -18.44 -9.40 18.27
CA ALA A 261 -19.26 -10.13 19.23
C ALA A 261 -20.55 -10.60 18.58
N ARG A 262 -20.90 -11.86 18.77
CA ARG A 262 -22.18 -12.43 18.31
C ARG A 262 -22.82 -13.27 19.41
N THR A 263 -24.14 -13.27 19.46
CA THR A 263 -24.88 -14.14 20.38
C THR A 263 -24.56 -15.60 20.05
N ALA A 264 -24.31 -16.37 21.10
CA ALA A 264 -24.16 -17.81 20.97
C ALA A 264 -25.54 -18.41 20.68
N PRO A 265 -25.70 -19.27 19.66
CA PRO A 265 -26.93 -20.04 19.50
C PRO A 265 -27.20 -20.84 20.77
N THR A 266 -28.38 -20.64 21.35
CA THR A 266 -28.95 -21.46 22.42
C THR A 266 -29.15 -22.87 21.89
N ARG A 267 -28.67 -23.87 22.63
CA ARG A 267 -28.92 -25.28 22.32
C ARG A 267 -30.30 -25.71 22.79
#